data_AF-A0A923K0W0-F1
#
_entry.id   AF-A0A923K0W0-F1
#
_cell.length_a   1.000
_cell.length_b   1.000
_cell.length_c   1.000
_cell.angle_alpha   90.00
_cell.angle_beta   90.00
_cell.angle_gamma   90.00
#
_symmetry.space_group_name_H-M   'P 1'
#
loop_
_entity.id
_entity.type
_entity.pdbx_description
1 polymer ?
#
loop_
_entity_poly.entity_id
_entity_poly.type
_entity_poly.pdbx_seq_one_letter_code
_entity_poly.pdbx_strand_id
1 'polypeptide(L)'
;MIEIVYERISKRELADWGVVFQGVCGVPSVLGCLPAFYVEKFADAELERMTVDSPAYDFIVGLACDSELLAPELSEQLEKICMLQKPDMQRSRKIWRAVALETLLLDIDADSVYGLIKLSEFWSSWGWPADAPLSMTSGLGALTADEYHSSLNYKSVVNEHKWWVKDQLSGFHEN
;
A
#
# COMPACT_ATOMS: atom_id res chain seq x y z
N MET A 1 -3.09 -4.04 11.36
CA MET A 1 -2.55 -4.68 10.13
C MET A 1 -1.94 -3.64 9.20
N ILE A 2 -2.52 -2.45 9.11
CA ILE A 2 -1.97 -1.32 8.34
C ILE A 2 -0.58 -0.87 8.80
N GLU A 3 -0.30 -0.98 10.10
CA GLU A 3 0.99 -0.64 10.72
C GLU A 3 2.12 -1.52 10.19
N ILE A 4 1.89 -2.83 10.05
CA ILE A 4 2.89 -3.79 9.53
C ILE A 4 3.24 -3.45 8.08
N VAL A 5 2.22 -3.13 7.27
CA VAL A 5 2.41 -2.75 5.86
C VAL A 5 3.13 -1.41 5.78
N TYR A 6 2.71 -0.42 6.58
CA TYR A 6 3.37 0.89 6.63
C TYR A 6 4.83 0.80 7.05
N GLU A 7 5.16 0.04 8.10
CA GLU A 7 6.53 -0.17 8.52
C GLU A 7 7.41 -0.78 7.43
N ARG A 8 6.86 -1.67 6.60
CA ARG A 8 7.57 -2.21 5.43
C ARG A 8 7.77 -1.16 4.36
N ILE A 9 6.79 -0.29 4.12
CA ILE A 9 6.92 0.85 3.20
C ILE A 9 8.01 1.81 3.70
N SER A 10 7.98 2.20 4.98
CA SER A 10 8.95 3.11 5.58
C SER A 10 10.36 2.52 5.59
N LYS A 11 10.52 1.23 5.89
CA LYS A 11 11.84 0.55 5.84
C LYS A 11 12.48 0.53 4.45
N ARG A 12 11.67 0.67 3.40
CA ARG A 12 12.13 0.76 2.01
C ARG A 12 12.27 2.20 1.52
N GLU A 13 12.04 3.19 2.39
CA GLU A 13 12.07 4.61 2.04
C GLU A 13 11.08 4.96 0.91
N LEU A 14 9.97 4.22 0.83
CA LEU A 14 8.93 4.43 -0.18
C LEU A 14 7.80 5.35 0.30
N ALA A 15 7.82 5.76 1.56
CA ALA A 15 6.79 6.62 2.14
C ALA A 15 6.95 8.07 1.67
N ASP A 16 5.85 8.65 1.20
CA ASP A 16 5.67 10.06 0.95
C ASP A 16 4.35 10.55 1.58
N TRP A 17 4.05 11.84 1.48
CA TRP A 17 2.82 12.41 2.04
C TRP A 17 1.53 11.78 1.46
N GLY A 18 1.57 11.30 0.21
CA GLY A 18 0.44 10.60 -0.41
C GLY A 18 0.23 9.21 0.20
N VAL A 19 1.32 8.49 0.49
CA VAL A 19 1.28 7.22 1.23
C VAL A 19 0.69 7.43 2.62
N VAL A 20 1.17 8.42 3.37
CA VAL A 20 0.70 8.71 4.74
C VAL A 20 -0.78 9.08 4.73
N PHE A 21 -1.19 9.98 3.84
CA PHE A 21 -2.58 10.39 3.71
C PHE A 21 -3.52 9.22 3.36
N GLN A 22 -3.15 8.38 2.39
CA GLN A 22 -3.93 7.17 2.09
C GLN A 22 -3.99 6.21 3.28
N GLY A 23 -2.89 6.09 4.04
CA GLY A 23 -2.85 5.29 5.26
C GLY A 23 -3.90 5.75 6.29
N VAL A 24 -3.98 7.06 6.55
CA VAL A 24 -4.96 7.63 7.49
C VAL A 24 -6.39 7.48 6.99
N CYS A 25 -6.64 7.70 5.70
CA CYS A 25 -7.96 7.53 5.08
C CYS A 25 -8.42 6.07 4.98
N GLY A 26 -7.49 5.11 5.16
CA GLY A 26 -7.73 3.69 5.01
C GLY A 26 -7.39 3.18 3.62
N VAL A 27 -6.91 1.94 3.57
CA VAL A 27 -6.33 1.31 2.38
C VAL A 27 -7.09 0.02 2.05
N PRO A 28 -7.47 -0.24 0.78
CA PRO A 28 -8.13 -1.50 0.42
C PRO A 28 -7.32 -2.73 0.84
N SER A 29 -7.99 -3.84 1.14
CA SER A 29 -7.41 -5.11 1.67
C SER A 29 -6.67 -5.02 3.01
N VAL A 30 -6.50 -3.83 3.59
CA VAL A 30 -5.73 -3.63 4.81
C VAL A 30 -6.65 -3.08 5.90
N LEU A 31 -6.75 -3.81 7.02
CA LEU A 31 -7.64 -3.42 8.11
C LEU A 31 -7.04 -2.26 8.93
N GLY A 32 -7.86 -1.22 9.12
CA GLY A 32 -7.60 -0.08 9.98
C GLY A 32 -7.16 1.18 9.23
N CYS A 33 -6.91 2.24 10.00
CA CYS A 33 -6.35 3.50 9.55
C CYS A 33 -4.97 3.67 10.20
N LEU A 34 -4.05 4.32 9.51
CA LEU A 34 -2.72 4.59 10.04
C LEU A 34 -2.84 5.49 11.28
N PRO A 35 -2.33 5.06 12.46
CA PRO A 35 -2.41 5.86 13.68
C PRO A 35 -1.65 7.19 13.56
N ALA A 36 -2.12 8.22 14.27
CA ALA A 36 -1.49 9.55 14.34
C ALA A 36 0.01 9.47 14.71
N PHE A 37 0.38 8.56 15.60
CA PHE A 37 1.79 8.28 15.95
C PHE A 37 2.71 8.05 14.74
N TYR A 38 2.25 7.34 13.71
CA TYR A 38 3.06 7.12 12.50
C TYR A 38 3.12 8.35 11.60
N VAL A 39 2.12 9.23 11.68
CA VAL A 39 2.11 10.52 10.98
C VAL A 39 3.07 11.49 11.65
N GLU A 40 3.02 11.60 12.98
CA GLU A 40 3.94 12.41 13.80
C GLU A 40 5.40 12.02 13.51
N LYS A 41 5.70 10.71 13.63
CA LYS A 41 7.05 10.19 13.34
C LYS A 41 7.51 10.48 11.91
N PHE A 42 6.61 10.47 10.94
CA PHE A 42 6.94 10.80 9.55
C PHE A 42 7.17 12.31 9.39
N ALA A 43 6.32 13.14 10.00
CA ALA A 43 6.44 14.59 10.00
C ALA A 43 7.76 15.05 10.62
N ASP A 44 8.15 14.48 11.77
CA ASP A 44 9.43 14.74 12.42
C ASP A 44 10.62 14.48 11.48
N ALA A 45 10.63 13.29 10.85
CA ALA A 45 11.69 12.92 9.92
C ALA A 45 11.75 13.82 8.66
N GLU A 46 10.60 14.33 8.21
CA GLU A 46 10.52 15.27 7.09
C GLU A 46 11.00 16.67 7.49
N LEU A 47 10.74 17.13 8.71
CA LEU A 47 11.25 18.42 9.22
C LEU A 47 12.77 18.47 9.25
N GLU A 48 13.43 17.34 9.53
CA GLU A 48 14.91 17.25 9.48
C GLU A 48 15.48 17.49 8.07
N ARG A 49 14.66 17.33 7.03
CA ARG A 49 15.06 17.39 5.62
C ARG A 49 14.50 18.63 4.90
N MET A 50 13.56 19.33 5.50
CA MET A 50 12.82 20.43 4.89
C MET A 50 13.39 21.80 5.31
N THR A 51 13.27 22.78 4.41
CA THR A 51 13.59 24.19 4.73
C THR A 51 12.37 24.93 5.27
N VAL A 52 12.62 25.93 6.11
CA VAL A 52 11.56 26.76 6.74
C VAL A 52 10.70 27.51 5.71
N ASP A 53 11.24 27.79 4.53
CA ASP A 53 10.52 28.50 3.46
C ASP A 53 9.49 27.64 2.71
N SER A 54 9.37 26.35 3.08
CA SER A 54 8.38 25.46 2.46
C SER A 54 6.94 25.92 2.79
N PRO A 55 6.05 26.05 1.80
CA PRO A 55 4.65 26.38 2.04
C PRO A 55 3.91 25.41 2.96
N ALA A 56 4.42 24.18 3.09
CA ALA A 56 3.85 23.14 3.95
C ALA A 56 4.44 23.13 5.37
N TYR A 57 5.44 23.96 5.66
CA TYR A 57 6.23 23.91 6.89
C TYR A 57 5.36 23.95 8.15
N ASP A 58 4.50 24.96 8.27
CA ASP A 58 3.65 25.14 9.46
C ASP A 58 2.68 23.97 9.68
N PHE A 59 2.15 23.38 8.60
CA PHE A 59 1.28 22.21 8.69
C PHE A 59 2.03 20.98 9.19
N ILE A 60 3.26 20.78 8.69
CA ILE A 60 4.09 19.64 9.09
C ILE A 60 4.57 19.80 10.53
N VAL A 61 4.92 21.01 10.97
CA VAL A 61 5.19 21.30 12.39
C VAL A 61 3.97 20.99 13.26
N GLY A 62 2.76 21.36 12.81
CA GLY A 62 1.52 21.00 13.49
C GLY A 62 1.38 19.50 13.70
N LEU A 63 1.59 18.70 12.65
CA LEU A 63 1.52 17.24 12.72
C LEU A 63 2.61 16.60 13.60
N ALA A 64 3.81 17.19 13.63
CA ALA A 64 4.92 16.74 14.45
C ALA A 64 4.72 17.04 15.95
N CYS A 65 3.99 18.10 16.28
CA CYS A 65 3.83 18.56 17.66
C CYS A 65 2.49 18.15 18.30
N ASP A 66 1.50 17.75 17.50
CA ASP A 66 0.15 17.45 17.97
C ASP A 66 -0.23 15.98 17.76
N SER A 67 0.13 15.16 18.74
CA SER A 67 -0.16 13.72 18.78
C SER A 67 -1.63 13.39 19.09
N GLU A 68 -2.43 14.40 19.48
CA GLU A 68 -3.82 14.21 19.95
C GLU A 68 -4.87 14.56 18.90
N LEU A 69 -4.46 14.94 17.68
CA LEU A 69 -5.38 15.25 16.59
C LEU A 69 -6.39 14.13 16.34
N LEU A 70 -7.67 14.50 16.29
CA LEU A 70 -8.72 13.56 15.93
C LEU A 70 -8.62 13.20 14.45
N ALA A 71 -9.08 11.99 14.09
CA ALA A 71 -8.97 11.48 12.72
C ALA A 71 -9.46 12.45 11.61
N PRO A 72 -10.58 13.20 11.77
CA PRO A 72 -11.01 14.17 10.77
C PRO A 72 -10.02 15.34 10.59
N GLU A 73 -9.52 15.89 11.70
CA GLU A 73 -8.57 17.02 11.70
C GLU A 73 -7.23 16.60 11.10
N LEU A 74 -6.76 15.40 11.46
CA LEU A 74 -5.57 14.78 10.90
C LEU A 74 -5.69 14.62 9.37
N SER A 75 -6.84 14.13 8.89
CA SER A 75 -7.07 13.97 7.45
C SER A 75 -7.12 15.30 6.70
N GLU A 76 -7.71 16.34 7.29
CA GLU A 76 -7.78 17.68 6.68
C GLU A 76 -6.40 18.33 6.56
N GLN A 77 -5.56 18.19 7.60
CA GLN A 77 -4.18 18.69 7.56
C GLN A 77 -3.33 17.95 6.52
N LEU A 78 -3.45 16.62 6.46
CA LEU A 78 -2.74 15.82 5.46
C LEU A 78 -3.20 16.13 4.03
N GLU A 79 -4.49 16.42 3.83
CA GLU A 79 -5.01 16.86 2.53
C GLU A 79 -4.38 18.19 2.11
N LYS A 80 -4.29 19.17 3.02
CA LYS A 80 -3.61 20.46 2.76
C LYS A 80 -2.14 20.26 2.38
N ILE A 81 -1.42 19.40 3.09
CA ILE A 81 -0.02 19.07 2.78
C ILE A 81 0.06 18.42 1.38
N CYS A 82 -0.82 17.46 1.07
CA CYS A 82 -0.87 16.85 -0.25
C CYS A 82 -1.17 17.86 -1.36
N MET A 83 -2.04 18.85 -1.12
CA MET A 83 -2.31 19.92 -2.10
C MET A 83 -1.08 20.79 -2.38
N LEU A 84 -0.26 21.04 -1.36
CA LEU A 84 0.95 21.87 -1.45
C LEU A 84 2.11 21.11 -2.07
N GLN A 85 2.37 19.87 -1.62
CA GLN A 85 3.50 19.05 -2.06
C GLN A 85 3.21 18.27 -3.34
N LYS A 86 1.94 18.07 -3.68
CA LYS A 86 1.46 17.38 -4.89
C LYS A 86 2.13 16.00 -5.09
N PRO A 87 2.08 15.10 -4.08
CA PRO A 87 2.61 13.74 -4.25
C PRO A 87 1.83 13.01 -5.35
N ASP A 88 2.49 12.04 -6.00
CA ASP A 88 1.80 11.18 -6.95
C ASP A 88 0.91 10.17 -6.19
N MET A 89 -0.38 10.49 -6.12
CA MET A 89 -1.39 9.68 -5.45
C MET A 89 -1.58 8.31 -6.11
N GLN A 90 -1.32 8.18 -7.41
CA GLN A 90 -1.37 6.88 -8.09
C GLN A 90 -0.16 6.04 -7.71
N ARG A 91 1.04 6.63 -7.65
CA ARG A 91 2.25 5.96 -7.14
C ARG A 91 2.04 5.51 -5.69
N SER A 92 1.52 6.39 -4.83
CA SER A 92 1.20 6.07 -3.42
C SER A 92 0.29 4.84 -3.32
N ARG A 93 -0.77 4.81 -4.15
CA ARG A 93 -1.74 3.70 -4.19
C ARG A 93 -1.08 2.39 -4.63
N LYS A 94 -0.18 2.46 -5.63
CA LYS A 94 0.58 1.30 -6.12
C LYS A 94 1.55 0.76 -5.07
N ILE A 95 2.21 1.63 -4.31
CA ILE A 95 3.10 1.25 -3.20
C ILE A 95 2.33 0.47 -2.14
N TRP A 96 1.20 1.02 -1.68
CA TRP A 96 0.33 0.35 -0.71
C TRP A 96 -0.10 -1.04 -1.20
N ARG A 97 -0.55 -1.14 -2.46
CA ARG A 97 -0.97 -2.41 -3.04
C ARG A 97 0.18 -3.42 -3.14
N ALA A 98 1.36 -3.00 -3.59
CA ALA A 98 2.51 -3.90 -3.73
C ALA A 98 2.98 -4.44 -2.37
N VAL A 99 3.09 -3.58 -1.35
CA VAL A 99 3.56 -4.01 -0.03
C VAL A 99 2.49 -4.77 0.75
N ALA A 100 1.21 -4.44 0.58
CA ALA A 100 0.10 -5.22 1.13
C ALA A 100 0.07 -6.64 0.52
N LEU A 101 0.25 -6.76 -0.80
CA LEU A 101 0.33 -8.06 -1.47
C LEU A 101 1.56 -8.85 -1.01
N GLU A 102 2.73 -8.21 -0.90
CA GLU A 102 3.92 -8.86 -0.32
C GLU A 102 3.61 -9.44 1.05
N THR A 103 2.94 -8.67 1.90
CA THR A 103 2.58 -9.08 3.26
C THR A 103 1.61 -10.26 3.24
N LEU A 104 0.61 -10.25 2.37
CA LEU A 104 -0.32 -11.36 2.17
C LEU A 104 0.41 -12.63 1.72
N LEU A 105 1.35 -12.53 0.78
CA LEU A 105 2.07 -13.67 0.23
C LEU A 105 3.01 -14.36 1.23
N LEU A 106 3.40 -13.67 2.32
CA LEU A 106 4.21 -14.25 3.38
C LEU A 106 3.40 -15.19 4.30
N ASP A 107 2.08 -15.01 4.35
CA ASP A 107 1.16 -15.76 5.22
C ASP A 107 -0.02 -16.36 4.42
N ILE A 108 0.22 -16.64 3.14
CA ILE A 108 -0.80 -17.23 2.27
C ILE A 108 -0.99 -18.71 2.61
N ASP A 109 -2.24 -19.19 2.57
CA ASP A 109 -2.56 -20.57 2.96
C ASP A 109 -1.81 -21.58 2.10
N ALA A 110 -1.39 -22.70 2.70
CA ALA A 110 -0.81 -23.80 1.95
C ALA A 110 -1.85 -24.53 1.07
N ASP A 111 -3.12 -24.44 1.44
CA ASP A 111 -4.24 -24.98 0.67
C ASP A 111 -4.53 -24.12 -0.57
N SER A 112 -4.66 -24.77 -1.72
CA SER A 112 -4.83 -24.09 -3.01
C SER A 112 -6.17 -23.37 -3.13
N VAL A 113 -7.24 -23.89 -2.54
CA VAL A 113 -8.56 -23.27 -2.62
C VAL A 113 -8.56 -21.98 -1.81
N TYR A 114 -8.17 -22.06 -0.54
CA TYR A 114 -8.14 -20.88 0.33
C TYR A 114 -7.12 -19.83 -0.11
N GLY A 115 -5.95 -20.25 -0.58
CA GLY A 115 -4.93 -19.34 -1.12
C GLY A 115 -5.43 -18.57 -2.36
N LEU A 116 -6.09 -19.25 -3.30
CA LEU A 116 -6.68 -18.60 -4.47
C LEU A 116 -7.84 -17.67 -4.10
N ILE A 117 -8.67 -18.03 -3.12
CA ILE A 117 -9.73 -17.16 -2.61
C ILE A 117 -9.13 -15.88 -2.02
N LYS A 118 -8.13 -15.98 -1.14
CA LYS A 118 -7.46 -14.80 -0.54
C LYS A 118 -6.88 -13.86 -1.59
N LEU A 119 -6.23 -14.40 -2.63
CA LEU A 119 -5.72 -13.58 -3.74
C LEU A 119 -6.85 -12.90 -4.51
N SER A 120 -7.93 -13.63 -4.80
CA SER A 120 -9.09 -13.08 -5.50
C SER A 120 -9.75 -11.95 -4.69
N GLU A 121 -9.94 -12.15 -3.39
CA GLU A 121 -10.49 -11.14 -2.47
C GLU A 121 -9.60 -9.92 -2.39
N PHE A 122 -8.28 -10.12 -2.31
CA PHE A 122 -7.31 -9.04 -2.36
C PHE A 122 -7.53 -8.18 -3.61
N TRP A 123 -7.43 -8.75 -4.81
CA TRP A 123 -7.56 -7.98 -6.05
C TRP A 123 -8.95 -7.37 -6.27
N SER A 124 -10.01 -8.05 -5.82
CA SER A 124 -11.36 -7.51 -5.84
C SER A 124 -11.46 -6.23 -5.00
N SER A 125 -10.83 -6.18 -3.82
CA SER A 125 -10.84 -4.97 -2.99
C SER A 125 -10.12 -3.78 -3.65
N TRP A 126 -9.16 -4.06 -4.53
CA TRP A 126 -8.45 -3.05 -5.33
C TRP A 126 -9.17 -2.67 -6.63
N GLY A 127 -10.31 -3.32 -6.92
CA GLY A 127 -11.16 -3.03 -8.07
C GLY A 127 -10.62 -3.59 -9.39
N TRP A 128 -9.91 -4.72 -9.37
CA TRP A 128 -9.38 -5.39 -10.58
C TRP A 128 -8.56 -4.45 -11.48
N PRO A 129 -7.45 -3.91 -10.96
CA PRO A 129 -6.67 -2.93 -11.70
C PRO A 129 -6.03 -3.56 -12.94
N ALA A 130 -5.92 -2.78 -14.02
CA ALA A 130 -5.42 -3.27 -15.31
C ALA A 130 -3.97 -3.77 -15.29
N ASP A 131 -3.20 -3.37 -14.28
CA ASP A 131 -1.83 -3.81 -14.04
C ASP A 131 -1.74 -4.98 -13.04
N ALA A 132 -2.84 -5.67 -12.72
CA ALA A 132 -2.82 -6.92 -11.94
C ALA A 132 -2.13 -8.08 -12.70
N PRO A 133 -1.67 -9.14 -12.00
CA PRO A 133 -1.18 -10.37 -12.62
C PRO A 133 -2.14 -10.94 -13.67
N LEU A 134 -1.60 -11.62 -14.69
CA LEU A 134 -2.39 -12.18 -15.78
C LEU A 134 -3.39 -13.22 -15.26
N SER A 135 -3.02 -14.01 -14.24
CA SER A 135 -3.94 -14.94 -13.56
C SER A 135 -5.16 -14.27 -12.92
N MET A 136 -5.13 -12.95 -12.72
CA MET A 136 -6.20 -12.15 -12.13
C MET A 136 -6.93 -11.29 -13.16
N THR A 137 -6.53 -11.38 -14.43
CA THR A 137 -7.18 -10.70 -15.55
C THR A 137 -7.83 -11.72 -16.47
N SER A 138 -8.99 -11.37 -17.04
CA SER A 138 -9.73 -12.25 -17.93
C SER A 138 -8.93 -12.52 -19.21
N GLY A 139 -8.36 -13.72 -19.34
CA GLY A 139 -7.58 -14.08 -20.54
C GLY A 139 -6.97 -15.49 -20.57
N LEU A 140 -6.86 -16.19 -19.43
CA LEU A 140 -6.45 -17.59 -19.44
C LEU A 140 -7.63 -18.48 -19.87
N GLY A 141 -7.41 -19.30 -20.89
CA GLY A 141 -8.39 -20.28 -21.37
C GLY A 141 -8.98 -21.04 -20.19
N ALA A 142 -10.29 -21.25 -20.23
CA ALA A 142 -11.05 -21.74 -19.08
C ALA A 142 -10.47 -23.06 -18.56
N LEU A 143 -9.70 -22.97 -17.47
CA LEU A 143 -9.33 -24.15 -16.68
C LEU A 143 -10.60 -24.78 -16.14
N THR A 144 -10.64 -26.11 -16.08
CA THR A 144 -11.66 -26.78 -15.29
C THR A 144 -11.48 -26.44 -13.80
N ALA A 145 -12.51 -26.67 -12.98
CA ALA A 145 -12.43 -26.43 -11.54
C ALA A 145 -11.27 -27.21 -10.90
N ASP A 146 -11.07 -28.47 -11.30
CA ASP A 146 -10.00 -29.33 -10.77
C ASP A 146 -8.61 -28.81 -11.16
N GLU A 147 -8.46 -28.30 -12.39
CA GLU A 147 -7.20 -27.71 -12.84
C GLU A 147 -6.92 -26.38 -12.14
N TYR A 148 -7.94 -25.54 -11.96
CA TYR A 148 -7.83 -24.25 -11.28
C TYR A 148 -7.41 -24.42 -9.82
N HIS A 149 -8.03 -25.36 -9.10
CA HIS A 149 -7.71 -25.65 -7.70
C HIS A 149 -6.52 -26.61 -7.53
N SER A 150 -5.87 -27.03 -8.62
CA SER A 150 -4.69 -27.89 -8.53
C SER A 150 -3.52 -27.21 -7.82
N SER A 151 -2.71 -28.00 -7.12
CA SER A 151 -1.49 -27.49 -6.46
C SER A 151 -0.47 -26.92 -7.45
N LEU A 152 -0.47 -27.40 -8.70
CA LEU A 152 0.38 -26.90 -9.78
C LEU A 152 -0.04 -25.50 -10.21
N ASN A 153 -1.34 -25.30 -10.48
CA ASN A 153 -1.86 -23.98 -10.82
C ASN A 153 -1.63 -22.99 -9.67
N TYR A 154 -1.94 -23.40 -8.43
CA TYR A 154 -1.75 -22.56 -7.27
C TYR A 154 -0.30 -22.07 -7.12
N LYS A 155 0.69 -22.96 -7.25
CA LYS A 155 2.11 -22.58 -7.23
C LYS A 155 2.46 -21.61 -8.35
N SER A 156 1.92 -21.81 -9.55
CA SER A 156 2.13 -20.92 -10.70
C SER A 156 1.60 -19.52 -10.40
N VAL A 157 0.34 -19.43 -9.95
CA VAL A 157 -0.32 -18.17 -9.57
C VAL A 157 0.46 -17.45 -8.47
N VAL A 158 0.84 -18.14 -7.39
CA VAL A 158 1.64 -17.54 -6.30
C VAL A 158 2.98 -17.03 -6.79
N ASN A 159 3.68 -17.77 -7.65
CA ASN A 159 4.95 -17.34 -8.21
C ASN A 159 4.80 -16.11 -9.10
N GLU A 160 3.74 -16.05 -9.91
CA GLU A 160 3.42 -14.86 -10.72
C GLU A 160 3.22 -13.63 -9.83
N HIS A 161 2.49 -13.75 -8.72
CA HIS A 161 2.28 -12.65 -7.78
C HIS A 161 3.59 -12.20 -7.12
N LYS A 162 4.46 -13.15 -6.75
CA LYS A 162 5.79 -12.84 -6.21
C LYS A 162 6.65 -12.08 -7.23
N TRP A 163 6.62 -12.50 -8.50
CA TRP A 163 7.31 -11.80 -9.58
C TRP A 163 6.75 -10.40 -9.79
N TRP A 164 5.44 -10.26 -9.82
CA TRP A 164 4.76 -8.98 -9.94
C TRP A 164 5.15 -8.02 -8.81
N VAL A 165 5.12 -8.46 -7.56
CA VAL A 165 5.55 -7.65 -6.40
C VAL A 165 7.00 -7.20 -6.57
N LYS A 166 7.89 -8.11 -6.96
CA LYS A 166 9.31 -7.79 -7.16
C LYS A 166 9.51 -6.73 -8.25
N ASP A 167 8.80 -6.87 -9.37
CA ASP A 167 8.83 -5.93 -10.49
C ASP A 167 8.37 -4.52 -10.05
N GLN A 168 7.21 -4.43 -9.40
CA GLN A 168 6.67 -3.16 -8.91
C GLN A 168 7.61 -2.48 -7.91
N LEU A 169 8.11 -3.23 -6.92
CA LEU A 169 8.98 -2.66 -5.89
C LEU A 169 10.34 -2.22 -6.44
N SER A 170 10.86 -2.90 -7.45
CA SER A 170 12.11 -2.48 -8.11
C SER A 170 11.89 -1.19 -8.91
N GLY A 171 10.77 -1.09 -9.63
CA GLY A 171 10.42 0.09 -10.42
C GLY A 171 10.18 1.36 -9.59
N PHE A 172 9.90 1.24 -8.29
CA PHE A 172 9.77 2.41 -7.40
C PHE A 172 11.10 3.05 -6.99
N HIS A 173 12.23 2.33 -7.12
CA HIS A 173 13.57 2.83 -6.82
C HIS A 173 14.29 3.43 -8.05
N GLU A 174 13.78 3.16 -9.25
CA GLU A 174 14.39 3.60 -10.52
C GLU A 174 13.86 4.96 -11.01
N ASN A 175 12.92 5.58 -10.29
CA ASN A 175 12.32 6.90 -10.59
C ASN A 175 12.56 7.88 -9.45
#